data_AF-A0A1F7U9L2-F1
#
_entry.id   AF-A0A1F7U9L2-F1
#
_cell.length_a   1.000
_cell.length_b   1.000
_cell.length_c   1.000
_cell.angle_alpha   90.00
_cell.angle_beta   90.00
_cell.angle_gamma   90.00
#
_symmetry.space_group_name_H-M   'P 1'
#
loop_
_entity.id
_entity.type
_entity.pdbx_description
1 polymer ?
#
loop_
_entity_poly.entity_id
_entity_poly.type
_entity_poly.pdbx_seq_one_letter_code
_entity_poly.pdbx_strand_id
1 'polypeptide(L)'
;MPKKSGVRSELRKFYKRAWKDGIFVCEFCPGNGYLAAAGSVKRVEAMEKRLGHEIDIAKLTIAQCMDLGASPGHGSSRRKACLEAIANHRKTRGQK
;
A
#
# COMPACT_ATOMS: atom_id res chain seq x y z
N MET A 1 5.25 30.00 8.04
CA MET A 1 6.07 28.75 8.05
C MET A 1 5.14 27.55 7.92
N PRO A 2 5.25 26.69 6.90
CA PRO A 2 4.21 25.70 6.63
C PRO A 2 4.25 24.54 7.62
N LYS A 3 3.05 24.17 8.09
CA LYS A 3 2.69 23.13 9.07
C LYS A 3 3.09 21.71 8.61
N LYS A 4 4.38 21.42 8.47
CA LYS A 4 4.92 20.13 7.99
C LYS A 4 4.75 18.95 8.96
N SER A 5 4.32 19.18 10.20
CA SER A 5 4.22 18.13 11.24
C SER A 5 2.88 17.37 11.28
N GLY A 6 1.77 17.98 10.85
CA GLY A 6 0.43 17.35 10.90
C GLY A 6 0.22 16.25 9.87
N VAL A 7 0.69 16.45 8.63
CA VAL A 7 0.51 15.49 7.53
C VAL A 7 1.23 14.17 7.80
N ARG A 8 2.38 14.21 8.50
CA ARG A 8 3.13 13.00 8.90
C ARG A 8 2.43 12.18 9.97
N SER A 9 1.67 12.79 10.88
CA SER A 9 1.02 12.06 11.98
C SER A 9 -0.26 11.36 11.51
N GLU A 10 -1.03 11.99 10.64
CA GLU A 10 -2.25 11.40 10.06
C GLU A 10 -1.94 10.24 9.11
N LEU A 11 -0.95 10.39 8.21
CA LEU A 11 -0.54 9.31 7.31
C LEU A 11 0.00 8.10 8.08
N ARG A 12 0.73 8.33 9.18
CA ARG A 12 1.21 7.25 10.06
C ARG A 12 0.07 6.52 10.76
N LYS A 13 -0.92 7.25 11.29
CA LYS A 13 -2.13 6.63 11.86
C LYS A 13 -2.87 5.81 10.82
N PHE A 14 -2.93 6.32 9.60
CA PHE A 14 -3.54 5.64 8.46
C PHE A 14 -2.82 4.32 8.11
N TYR A 15 -1.50 4.32 7.95
CA TYR A 15 -0.74 3.09 7.70
C TYR A 15 -0.85 2.09 8.84
N LYS A 16 -0.81 2.56 10.11
CA LYS A 16 -1.04 1.69 11.26
C LYS A 16 -2.41 1.03 11.23
N ARG A 17 -3.46 1.75 10.80
CA ARG A 17 -4.80 1.19 10.68
C ARG A 17 -4.88 0.18 9.53
N ALA A 18 -4.35 0.51 8.36
CA ALA A 18 -4.28 -0.42 7.23
C ALA A 18 -3.56 -1.72 7.61
N TRP A 19 -2.42 -1.61 8.31
CA TRP A 19 -1.67 -2.77 8.79
C TRP A 19 -2.47 -3.62 9.78
N LYS A 20 -3.18 -3.00 10.73
CA LYS A 20 -4.11 -3.70 11.64
C LYS A 20 -5.23 -4.42 10.90
N ASP A 21 -5.68 -3.87 9.77
CA ASP A 21 -6.68 -4.49 8.90
C ASP A 21 -6.07 -5.59 7.99
N GLY A 22 -4.78 -5.90 8.15
CA GLY A 22 -4.05 -6.89 7.35
C GLY A 22 -3.73 -6.42 5.93
N ILE A 23 -3.58 -5.11 5.73
CA ILE A 23 -3.32 -4.46 4.45
C ILE A 23 -1.98 -3.72 4.51
N PHE A 24 -1.05 -4.05 3.61
CA PHE A 24 0.16 -3.25 3.40
C PHE A 24 -0.10 -2.15 2.37
N VAL A 25 0.68 -1.07 2.40
CA VAL A 25 0.63 0.01 1.41
C VAL A 25 2.04 0.39 0.99
N CYS A 26 2.31 0.39 -0.31
CA CYS A 26 3.54 0.90 -0.91
C CYS A 26 3.25 2.17 -1.70
N GLU A 27 4.09 3.20 -1.52
CA GLU A 27 3.98 4.46 -2.25
C GLU A 27 5.00 4.51 -3.38
N PHE A 28 4.57 4.98 -4.54
CA PHE A 28 5.42 5.20 -5.70
C PHE A 28 5.22 6.63 -6.18
N CYS A 29 6.31 7.39 -6.29
CA CYS A 29 6.26 8.78 -6.77
C CYS A 29 6.94 8.87 -8.14
N PRO A 30 6.28 8.45 -9.24
CA PRO A 30 6.77 8.82 -10.57
C PRO A 30 6.70 10.34 -10.73
N GLY A 31 7.62 10.94 -11.48
CA GLY A 31 7.69 12.40 -11.68
C GLY A 31 6.41 13.07 -12.20
N ASN A 32 5.42 12.29 -12.67
CA ASN A 32 4.15 12.76 -13.26
C ASN A 32 2.89 12.44 -12.43
N GLY A 33 3.01 12.07 -11.15
CA GLY A 33 1.85 11.84 -10.27
C GLY A 33 2.16 10.98 -9.05
N TYR A 34 1.18 10.82 -8.15
CA TYR A 34 1.33 9.91 -7.02
C TYR A 34 0.64 8.58 -7.30
N LEU A 35 1.37 7.49 -7.14
CA LEU A 35 0.88 6.13 -7.22
C LEU A 35 1.05 5.43 -5.88
N ALA A 36 0.20 4.44 -5.62
CA ALA A 36 0.34 3.54 -4.49
C ALA A 36 -0.17 2.15 -4.87
N ALA A 37 0.28 1.14 -4.14
CA ALA A 37 -0.28 -0.21 -4.19
C ALA A 37 -0.68 -0.64 -2.80
N ALA A 38 -1.83 -1.30 -2.66
CA ALA A 38 -2.28 -1.88 -1.40
C ALA A 38 -2.60 -3.36 -1.56
N GLY A 39 -2.05 -4.20 -0.68
CA GLY A 39 -2.21 -5.66 -0.78
C GLY A 39 -2.37 -6.32 0.58
N SER A 40 -2.61 -7.63 0.58
CA SER A 40 -2.86 -8.39 1.81
C SER A 40 -1.56 -8.83 2.48
N VAL A 41 -1.38 -8.49 3.75
CA VAL A 41 -0.26 -8.95 4.58
C VAL A 41 -0.23 -10.48 4.64
N LYS A 42 -1.38 -11.13 4.86
CA LYS A 42 -1.49 -12.60 4.88
C LYS A 42 -1.01 -13.26 3.58
N ARG A 43 -1.20 -12.59 2.44
CA ARG A 43 -0.73 -13.12 1.15
C ARG A 43 0.77 -12.99 1.00
N VAL A 44 1.37 -11.94 1.53
CA VAL A 44 2.83 -11.80 1.65
C VAL A 44 3.38 -12.89 2.56
N GLU A 45 2.82 -13.06 3.76
CA GLU A 45 3.25 -14.11 4.70
C GLU A 45 3.15 -15.53 4.10
N ALA A 46 2.07 -15.83 3.37
CA ALA A 46 1.92 -17.10 2.67
C ALA A 46 2.98 -17.28 1.57
N MET A 47 3.36 -16.18 0.92
CA MET A 47 4.40 -16.18 -0.09
C MET A 47 5.81 -16.34 0.51
N GLU A 48 6.11 -15.68 1.62
CA GLU A 48 7.37 -15.85 2.36
C GLU A 48 7.58 -17.30 2.79
N LYS A 49 6.52 -17.94 3.32
CA LYS A 49 6.55 -19.37 3.67
C LYS A 49 6.84 -20.26 2.45
N ARG A 50 6.32 -19.91 1.28
CA ARG A 50 6.54 -20.67 0.04
C ARG A 50 7.96 -20.48 -0.51
N LEU A 51 8.52 -19.28 -0.38
CA LEU A 51 9.83 -18.93 -0.91
C LEU A 51 10.99 -19.20 0.06
N GLY A 52 10.69 -19.42 1.34
CA GLY A 52 11.69 -19.67 2.38
C GLY A 52 12.48 -18.43 2.80
N HIS A 53 12.02 -17.22 2.47
CA HIS A 53 12.65 -15.96 2.88
C HIS A 53 11.62 -14.83 3.07
N GLU A 54 12.00 -13.83 3.85
CA GLU A 54 11.20 -12.63 4.13
C GLU A 54 11.15 -11.70 2.90
N ILE A 55 9.97 -11.14 2.63
CA ILE A 55 9.75 -10.19 1.55
C ILE A 55 9.73 -8.79 2.16
N ASP A 56 10.78 -8.02 1.88
CA ASP A 56 10.85 -6.61 2.24
C ASP A 56 9.92 -5.77 1.35
N ILE A 57 8.68 -5.58 1.82
CA ILE A 57 7.61 -4.85 1.12
C ILE A 57 8.07 -3.44 0.71
N ALA A 58 8.97 -2.80 1.48
CA ALA A 58 9.44 -1.45 1.19
C ALA A 58 10.39 -1.37 -0.02
N LYS A 59 10.96 -2.51 -0.44
CA LYS A 59 11.83 -2.61 -1.63
C LYS A 59 11.11 -3.10 -2.88
N LEU A 60 9.82 -3.41 -2.77
CA LEU A 60 9.06 -3.89 -3.92
C LEU A 60 8.81 -2.77 -4.92
N THR A 61 8.97 -3.09 -6.20
CA THR A 61 8.45 -2.30 -7.30
C THR A 61 6.93 -2.44 -7.38
N ILE A 62 6.28 -1.50 -8.08
CA ILE A 62 4.83 -1.57 -8.28
C ILE A 62 4.40 -2.87 -8.98
N ALA A 63 5.20 -3.36 -9.94
CA ALA A 63 4.94 -4.62 -10.64
C ALA A 63 4.95 -5.81 -9.67
N GLN A 64 5.97 -5.89 -8.81
CA GLN A 64 6.06 -6.94 -7.79
C GLN A 64 4.90 -6.85 -6.78
N CYS A 65 4.45 -5.65 -6.43
CA CYS A 65 3.24 -5.51 -5.63
C CYS A 65 2.00 -6.08 -6.35
N MET A 66 1.86 -5.83 -7.66
CA MET A 66 0.75 -6.40 -8.44
C MET A 66 0.83 -7.93 -8.53
N ASP A 67 2.02 -8.52 -8.67
CA ASP A 67 2.23 -9.97 -8.66
C ASP A 67 1.78 -10.61 -7.32
N LEU A 68 1.95 -9.87 -6.23
CA LEU A 68 1.42 -10.25 -4.90
C LEU A 68 -0.10 -10.06 -4.79
N GLY A 69 -0.78 -9.61 -5.83
CA GLY A 69 -2.22 -9.34 -5.84
C GLY A 69 -2.59 -8.03 -5.14
N ALA A 70 -1.66 -7.07 -5.05
CA ALA A 70 -1.99 -5.73 -4.62
C ALA A 70 -2.89 -5.03 -5.65
N SER A 71 -3.66 -4.05 -5.20
CA SER A 71 -4.48 -3.19 -6.04
C SER A 71 -3.83 -1.80 -6.15
N PRO A 72 -3.73 -1.24 -7.36
CA PRO A 72 -3.13 0.08 -7.55
C PRO A 72 -4.11 1.19 -7.15
N GLY A 73 -3.55 2.37 -6.86
CA GLY A 73 -4.26 3.62 -6.70
C GLY A 73 -3.41 4.78 -7.20
N HIS A 74 -4.08 5.83 -7.68
CA HIS A 74 -3.49 7.03 -8.24
C HIS A 74 -4.05 8.28 -7.55
N GLY A 75 -3.34 9.40 -7.61
CA GLY A 75 -3.94 10.63 -7.12
C GLY A 75 -3.13 11.87 -7.33
N SER A 76 -3.82 13.01 -7.20
CA SER A 76 -3.20 14.34 -7.17
C SER A 76 -2.36 14.58 -5.90
N SER A 77 -2.35 13.65 -4.95
CA SER A 77 -1.52 13.67 -3.74
C SER A 77 -1.23 12.25 -3.25
N ARG A 78 -0.13 12.07 -2.49
CA ARG A 78 0.24 10.81 -1.81
C ARG A 78 -0.95 10.18 -1.09
N ARG A 79 -1.63 10.98 -0.27
CA ARG A 79 -2.78 10.53 0.53
C ARG A 79 -3.92 10.00 -0.34
N LYS A 80 -4.23 10.67 -1.45
CA LYS A 80 -5.29 10.22 -2.37
C LYS A 80 -4.93 8.89 -3.02
N ALA A 81 -3.68 8.75 -3.50
CA ALA A 81 -3.22 7.49 -4.09
C ALA A 81 -3.32 6.32 -3.11
N CYS A 82 -2.88 6.51 -1.85
CA CYS A 82 -2.97 5.46 -0.82
C CYS A 82 -4.41 5.09 -0.44
N LEU A 83 -5.29 6.09 -0.33
CA LEU A 83 -6.70 5.88 -0.03
C LEU A 83 -7.39 5.10 -1.15
N GLU A 84 -7.12 5.46 -2.40
CA GLU A 84 -7.69 4.78 -3.55
C GLU A 84 -7.17 3.34 -3.67
N ALA A 85 -5.87 3.12 -3.48
CA ALA A 85 -5.29 1.77 -3.51
C ALA A 85 -5.95 0.85 -2.47
N ILE A 86 -6.14 1.33 -1.24
CA ILE A 86 -6.83 0.57 -0.18
C ILE A 86 -8.31 0.34 -0.51
N ALA A 87 -9.00 1.37 -1.01
CA ALA A 87 -10.40 1.23 -1.41
C ALA A 87 -10.56 0.17 -2.50
N ASN A 88 -9.67 0.19 -3.51
CA ASN A 88 -9.62 -0.80 -4.57
C ASN A 88 -9.34 -2.21 -4.03
N HIS A 89 -8.37 -2.35 -3.13
CA HIS A 89 -8.07 -3.65 -2.50
C HIS A 89 -9.23 -4.20 -1.66
N ARG A 90 -9.97 -3.32 -0.97
CA ARG A 90 -11.17 -3.72 -0.22
C ARG A 90 -12.32 -4.15 -1.14
N LYS A 91 -12.52 -3.43 -2.25
CA LYS A 91 -13.52 -3.82 -3.27
C LYS A 91 -13.21 -5.18 -3.88
N THR A 92 -11.95 -5.44 -4.23
CA THR A 92 -11.54 -6.72 -4.83
C THR A 92 -11.61 -7.89 -3.86
N ARG A 93 -11.47 -7.66 -2.53
CA ARG A 93 -11.72 -8.69 -1.50
C ARG A 93 -13.20 -8.97 -1.25
N GLY A 94 -14.09 -7.99 -1.46
CA GLY A 94 -15.54 -8.16 -1.27
C GLY A 94 -16.25 -8.86 -2.44
N GLN A 95 -15.56 -9.08 -3.55
CA GLN A 95 -16.09 -9.72 -4.76
C GLN A 95 -15.62 -11.18 -4.92
N LYS A 96 -14.94 -11.76 -3.92
CA LYS A 96 -14.43 -13.13 -3.94
C LYS A 96 -15.03 -13.97 -2.82
#